data_AF-A0A2X2T5T5-F1
#
_entry.id   AF-A0A2X2T5T5-F1
#
_cell.length_a   1.000
_cell.length_b   1.000
_cell.length_c   1.000
_cell.angle_alpha   90.00
_cell.angle_beta   90.00
_cell.angle_gamma   90.00
#
_symmetry.space_group_name_H-M   'P 1'
#
loop_
_entity.id
_entity.type
_entity.pdbx_description
1 polymer ?
#
loop_
_entity_poly.entity_id
_entity_poly.type
_entity_poly.pdbx_seq_one_letter_code
_entity_poly.pdbx_strand_id
1 'polypeptide(L)' 'MIERYTGAITAAAGTIHRLEDWGRRQLAYPINKLHKAHYVLLNVEAPQEAIDELETNFRFKRRRYPQHGYAR' A
#
# COMPACT_ATOMS: atom_id res chain seq x y z
N MET A 1 -0.90 1.48 -9.99
CA MET A 1 -1.31 1.11 -8.61
C MET A 1 -1.60 2.36 -7.78
N ILE A 2 -0.74 3.38 -7.89
CA ILE A 2 -0.95 4.73 -7.35
C ILE A 2 -2.31 5.34 -7.74
N GLU A 3 -2.68 5.35 -9.02
CA GLU A 3 -3.90 6.03 -9.51
C GLU A 3 -5.19 5.58 -8.82
N ARG A 4 -5.27 4.32 -8.41
CA ARG A 4 -6.43 3.79 -7.69
C ARG A 4 -6.57 4.38 -6.29
N TYR A 5 -5.45 4.66 -5.63
CA TYR A 5 -5.41 5.30 -4.31
C TYR A 5 -5.65 6.80 -4.45
N THR A 6 -5.02 7.43 -5.45
CA THR A 6 -5.26 8.84 -5.78
C THR A 6 -6.75 9.10 -6.00
N GLY A 7 -7.43 8.24 -6.78
CA GLY A 7 -8.85 8.33 -7.05
C GLY A 7 -9.76 8.12 -5.84
N ALA A 8 -9.39 7.21 -4.93
CA ALA A 8 -10.13 7.03 -3.67
C ALA A 8 -10.04 8.27 -2.78
N ILE A 9 -8.88 8.94 -2.77
CA ILE A 9 -8.63 10.14 -1.96
C ILE A 9 -9.37 11.35 -2.54
N THR A 10 -9.37 11.55 -3.85
CA THR A 10 -10.17 12.62 -4.48
C THR A 10 -11.67 12.37 -4.37
N ALA A 11 -12.13 11.13 -4.42
CA ALA A 11 -13.55 10.80 -4.20
C ALA A 11 -14.04 11.17 -2.80
N ALA A 12 -13.14 11.10 -1.81
CA ALA A 12 -13.41 11.49 -0.43
C ALA A 12 -13.18 12.98 -0.14
N ALA A 13 -13.09 13.82 -1.17
CA ALA A 13 -12.76 15.25 -1.07
C ALA A 13 -11.43 15.55 -0.35
N GLY A 14 -10.49 14.60 -0.38
CA GLY A 14 -9.14 14.78 0.14
C GLY A 14 -8.23 15.53 -0.84
N THR A 15 -7.30 16.32 -0.30
CA THR A 15 -6.29 17.05 -1.07
C THR A 15 -4.96 16.29 -1.02
N ILE A 16 -4.34 16.11 -2.18
CA ILE A 16 -3.02 15.50 -2.30
C ILE A 16 -2.00 16.60 -2.50
N HIS A 17 -1.16 16.81 -1.49
CA HIS A 17 -0.14 17.86 -1.51
C HIS A 17 1.12 17.42 -2.22
N ARG A 18 1.51 16.15 -2.04
CA ARG A 18 2.72 15.60 -2.65
C ARG A 18 2.56 14.12 -2.94
N LEU A 19 3.01 13.73 -4.12
CA LEU A 19 3.11 12.34 -4.55
C LEU A 19 4.52 12.11 -5.08
N GLU A 20 5.27 11.23 -4.41
CA GLU A 20 6.59 10.81 -4.86
C GLU A 20 6.61 9.29 -5.03
N ASP A 21 6.98 8.87 -6.23
CA ASP A 21 7.24 7.47 -6.54
C ASP A 21 8.76 7.22 -6.45
N TRP A 22 9.17 6.39 -5.51
CA TRP A 22 10.57 6.04 -5.29
C TRP A 22 10.98 4.75 -6.02
N GLY A 23 10.03 4.15 -6.74
CA GLY A 23 10.21 2.95 -7.54
C GLY A 23 10.47 1.69 -6.72
N ARG A 24 11.03 0.70 -7.40
CA ARG A 24 11.39 -0.59 -6.80
C ARG A 24 12.79 -0.51 -6.20
N ARG A 25 12.90 -0.62 -4.88
CA ARG A 25 14.18 -0.67 -4.15
C ARG A 25 14.37 -2.02 -3.47
N GLN A 26 15.64 -2.39 -3.30
CA GLN A 26 16.01 -3.60 -2.59
C GLN A 26 15.76 -3.43 -1.10
N LEU A 27 15.14 -4.44 -0.49
CA LEU A 27 14.91 -4.49 0.95
C LEU A 27 16.20 -4.90 1.67
N ALA A 28 16.44 -4.32 2.86
CA ALA A 28 17.56 -4.72 3.72
C ALA A 28 17.46 -6.19 4.17
N TYR A 29 16.23 -6.70 4.32
CA TYR A 29 15.93 -8.10 4.64
C TYR A 29 14.64 -8.53 3.92
N PRO A 30 14.51 -9.82 3.57
CA PRO A 30 13.33 -10.30 2.89
C PRO A 30 12.10 -10.24 3.80
N ILE A 31 11.03 -9.61 3.32
CA ILE A 31 9.72 -9.61 3.98
C ILE A 31 8.82 -10.52 3.16
N ASN A 32 8.23 -11.55 3.76
CA ASN A 32 7.39 -12.53 3.04
C ASN A 32 8.08 -13.15 1.80
N LYS A 33 9.38 -13.44 1.88
CA LYS A 33 10.23 -13.95 0.77
C LYS A 33 10.37 -13.00 -0.43
N LEU A 34 9.98 -11.72 -0.28
CA LEU A 34 10.21 -10.69 -1.29
C LEU A 34 11.48 -9.90 -0.94
N HIS A 35 12.34 -9.69 -1.95
CA HIS A 35 13.59 -8.94 -1.82
C HIS A 35 13.53 -7.51 -2.38
N LYS A 36 12.42 -7.18 -3.07
CA LYS A 36 12.19 -5.87 -3.67
C LYS A 36 10.81 -5.38 -3.30
N ALA A 37 10.71 -4.12 -2.90
CA ALA A 37 9.45 -3.46 -2.62
C ALA A 37 9.33 -2.19 -3.45
N HIS A 38 8.09 -1.80 -3.75
CA HIS A 38 7.79 -0.55 -4.41
C HIS A 38 7.44 0.50 -3.36
N TYR A 39 8.19 1.60 -3.33
CA TYR A 39 8.02 2.65 -2.35
C TYR A 39 7.32 3.84 -2.97
N VAL A 40 6.31 4.33 -2.26
CA VAL A 40 5.54 5.51 -2.64
C VAL A 40 5.33 6.34 -1.38
N LEU A 41 5.60 7.62 -1.48
CA LEU A 41 5.29 8.60 -0.45
C LEU A 41 4.12 9.45 -0.92
N LEU A 42 3.12 9.60 -0.08
CA LEU A 42 1.92 10.38 -0.36
C LEU A 42 1.62 11.27 0.84
N ASN A 43 1.66 12.58 0.64
CA ASN A 43 1.20 13.56 1.63
C ASN A 43 -0.22 13.96 1.25
N VAL A 44 -1.17 13.61 2.11
CA VAL A 44 -2.60 13.86 1.86
C VAL A 44 -3.27 14.44 3.08
N GLU A 45 -4.22 15.31 2.82
CA GLU A 45 -5.20 15.77 3.79
C GLU A 45 -6.54 15.19 3.39
N ALA A 46 -7.10 14.32 4.22
CA ALA A 46 -8.37 13.66 3.96
C ALA A 46 -9.13 13.50 5.28
N PRO A 47 -10.48 13.43 5.23
CA PRO A 47 -11.27 13.12 6.41
C PRO A 47 -10.94 11.72 6.96
N GLN A 48 -11.10 11.54 8.26
CA GLN A 48 -10.70 10.31 8.98
C GLN A 48 -11.35 9.04 8.39
N GLU A 49 -12.62 9.11 7.99
CA GLU A 49 -13.34 7.98 7.38
C GLU A 49 -12.65 7.46 6.11
N ALA A 50 -12.07 8.35 5.31
CA ALA A 50 -11.34 7.99 4.10
C ALA A 50 -9.99 7.34 4.42
N ILE A 51 -9.33 7.77 5.50
CA ILE A 51 -8.07 7.18 5.96
C ILE A 51 -8.31 5.73 6.44
N ASP A 52 -9.38 5.50 7.21
CA ASP A 52 -9.72 4.17 7.72
C ASP A 52 -10.06 3.18 6.58
N GLU A 53 -10.76 3.65 5.54
CA GLU A 53 -11.04 2.85 4.34
C GLU A 53 -9.75 2.51 3.57
N LEU A 54 -8.85 3.48 3.42
CA LEU A 54 -7.55 3.26 2.78
C LEU A 54 -6.70 2.26 3.57
N GLU A 55 -6.63 2.38 4.89
CA GLU A 55 -5.89 1.43 5.73
C GLU A 55 -6.43 0.01 5.59
N THR A 56 -7.75 -0.13 5.64
CA THR A 56 -8.45 -1.40 5.44
C THR A 56 -8.07 -2.02 4.09
N ASN A 57 -8.11 -1.23 3.02
CA ASN A 57 -7.72 -1.65 1.66
C ASN A 57 -6.25 -2.08 1.56
N PHE A 58 -5.32 -1.42 2.25
CA PHE A 58 -3.91 -1.82 2.31
C PHE A 58 -3.73 -3.15 3.05
N ARG A 59 -4.47 -3.34 4.15
CA ARG A 59 -4.38 -4.55 4.99
C ARG A 59 -4.93 -5.79 4.29
N PHE A 60 -6.03 -5.65 3.54
CA PHE A 60 -6.66 -6.77 2.82
C PHE A 60 -5.80 -7.34 1.69
N LYS A 61 -4.94 -6.54 1.05
CA LYS A 61 -4.02 -7.04 0.02
C LYS A 61 -2.95 -8.00 0.54
N ARG A 62 -2.80 -8.16 1.85
CA ARG A 62 -1.75 -8.99 2.47
C ARG A 62 -2.18 -10.43 2.80
N ARG A 63 -3.32 -10.91 2.30
CA ARG A 63 -3.83 -12.26 2.62
C ARG A 63 -4.09 -13.08 1.37
N ARG A 64 -3.03 -13.68 0.82
CA ARG A 64 -3.07 -14.99 0.17
C ARG A 64 -1.65 -15.53 0.07
N TYR A 65 -1.24 -16.29 1.08
CA TYR A 65 -0.39 -17.45 0.83
C TYR A 65 -1.11 -18.66 1.42
N PRO A 66 -1.37 -19.72 0.63
CA PRO A 66 -1.77 -20.99 1.19
C PRO A 66 -0.58 -21.51 2.00
N GLN A 67 -0.83 -21.85 3.26
CA GLN A 67 0.07 -22.65 4.10
C GLN A 67 0.27 -24.01 3.40
N HIS A 68 1.17 -24.10 2.43
CA HIS A 68 1.62 -25.39 1.94
C HIS A 68 2.49 -25.99 3.04
N GLY A 69 1.91 -27.00 3.69
CA GLY A 69 2.53 -27.78 4.74
C GLY A 69 3.87 -28.33 4.28
N TYR A 70 4.86 -28.19 5.16
CA TYR A 70 6.02 -29.06 5.14
C TYR A 70 5.57 -30.40 5.72
N ALA A 71 5.26 -31.35 4.83
CA ALA A 71 5.27 -32.77 5.13
C ALA A 71 6.52 -33.35 4.47
N ARG A 72 7.63 -33.40 5.20
CA ARG A 72 8.63 -34.48 5.23
C ARG A 72 9.40 -34.40 6.54
#